data_AF-A0A3B0PV76-F1
#
_entry.id   AF-A0A3B0PV76-F1
#
_cell.length_a   1.000
_cell.length_b   1.000
_cell.length_c   1.000
_cell.angle_alpha   90.00
_cell.angle_beta   90.00
_cell.angle_gamma   90.00
#
_symmetry.space_group_name_H-M   'P 1'
#
loop_
_entity.id
_entity.type
_entity.pdbx_description
1 polymer ?
#
loop_
_entity_poly.entity_id
_entity_poly.type
_entity_poly.pdbx_seq_one_letter_code
_entity_poly.pdbx_strand_id
1 'polypeptide(L)'
;MEQTKEYSLKYDNLKIYSETDLSEYDLVNLRKLYSPIIGSVAISLYSHFFDALSSPNNVNSISYRDLSLFLFETPEKIHDARKKLEVFNLIEVFEKHDEYSIIIKLNKPETKERFKNNSLYSKYLRKALGFEKANQLLSSSTFNFNDKSLTNVTSGW
;
A
#
# COMPACT_ATOMS: atom_id res chain seq x y z
N MET A 1 -14.68 -7.57 32.78
CA MET A 1 -13.30 -7.19 32.40
C MET A 1 -13.16 -7.49 30.92
N GLU A 2 -13.37 -6.47 30.09
CA GLU A 2 -13.18 -6.57 28.64
C GLU A 2 -11.71 -6.89 28.37
N GLN A 3 -11.44 -8.02 27.73
CA GLN A 3 -10.14 -8.29 27.14
C GLN A 3 -9.96 -7.30 25.98
N THR A 4 -9.23 -6.21 26.22
CA THR A 4 -8.78 -5.32 25.16
C THR A 4 -8.00 -6.17 24.16
N LYS A 5 -8.55 -6.42 22.97
CA LYS A 5 -7.81 -7.07 21.90
C LYS A 5 -6.50 -6.30 21.70
N GLU A 6 -5.38 -7.00 21.81
CA GLU A 6 -4.05 -6.43 21.70
C GLU A 6 -3.74 -6.13 20.23
N TYR A 7 -4.34 -5.06 19.71
CA TYR A 7 -4.10 -4.57 18.35
C TYR A 7 -2.75 -3.85 18.22
N SER A 8 -2.06 -3.62 19.35
CA SER A 8 -0.85 -2.82 19.44
C SER A 8 0.40 -3.64 19.14
N LEU A 9 1.29 -3.05 18.34
CA LEU A 9 2.69 -3.45 18.33
C LEU A 9 3.29 -3.22 19.72
N LYS A 10 4.25 -4.06 20.12
CA LYS A 10 4.91 -3.99 21.43
C LYS A 10 5.58 -2.64 21.69
N TYR A 11 6.11 -2.02 20.64
CA TYR A 11 6.77 -0.72 20.69
C TYR A 11 6.07 0.26 19.75
N ASP A 12 5.97 1.51 20.20
CA ASP A 12 5.35 2.59 19.42
C ASP A 12 6.29 3.17 18.35
N ASN A 13 7.61 3.07 18.57
CA ASN A 13 8.63 3.58 17.66
C ASN A 13 8.79 2.65 16.45
N LEU A 14 8.36 3.09 15.26
CA LEU A 14 8.51 2.37 14.00
C LEU A 14 9.68 2.93 13.21
N LYS A 15 10.64 2.11 12.81
CA LYS A 15 11.72 2.49 11.90
C LYS A 15 11.45 1.93 10.50
N ILE A 16 11.44 2.80 9.49
CA ILE A 16 11.17 2.39 8.12
C ILE A 16 12.46 2.10 7.36
N TYR A 17 12.46 0.96 6.67
CA TYR A 17 13.60 0.45 5.92
C TYR A 17 13.14 -0.11 4.57
N SER A 18 14.01 -0.09 3.56
CA SER A 18 13.83 -0.82 2.31
C SER A 18 15.19 -1.31 1.83
N GLU A 19 15.26 -2.54 1.31
CA GLU A 19 16.48 -3.08 0.67
C GLU A 19 16.66 -2.56 -0.76
N THR A 20 15.59 -2.06 -1.37
CA THR A 20 15.59 -1.63 -2.77
C THR A 20 15.06 -0.21 -2.91
N ASP A 21 15.56 0.52 -3.90
CA ASP A 21 15.08 1.86 -4.20
C ASP A 21 13.64 1.79 -4.71
N LEU A 22 12.70 2.24 -3.88
CA LEU A 22 11.31 2.40 -4.25
C LEU A 22 11.14 3.73 -5.00
N SER A 23 10.25 3.73 -5.99
CA SER A 23 9.96 4.90 -6.82
C SER A 23 8.47 5.22 -6.82
N GLU A 24 8.12 6.42 -7.28
CA GLU A 24 6.72 6.81 -7.52
C GLU A 24 5.98 5.85 -8.45
N TYR A 25 6.69 5.21 -9.39
CA TYR A 25 6.11 4.21 -10.28
C TYR A 25 5.63 2.96 -9.51
N ASP A 26 6.34 2.59 -8.45
CA ASP A 26 5.95 1.48 -7.58
C ASP A 26 4.64 1.82 -6.83
N LEU A 27 4.47 3.05 -6.37
CA LEU A 27 3.22 3.52 -5.78
C LEU A 27 2.05 3.52 -6.77
N VAL A 28 2.31 3.78 -8.06
CA VAL A 28 1.28 3.64 -9.11
C VAL A 28 0.82 2.19 -9.23
N ASN A 29 1.74 1.23 -9.21
CA ASN A 29 1.41 -0.21 -9.23
C ASN A 29 0.62 -0.62 -7.99
N LEU A 30 1.05 -0.15 -6.81
CA LEU A 30 0.34 -0.35 -5.54
C LEU A 30 -1.13 0.08 -5.67
N ARG A 31 -1.37 1.34 -6.06
CA ARG A 31 -2.72 1.90 -6.16
C ARG A 31 -3.59 1.19 -7.19
N LYS A 32 -3.03 0.82 -8.35
CA LYS A 32 -3.80 0.17 -9.42
C LYS A 32 -4.13 -1.28 -9.12
N LEU A 33 -3.18 -2.04 -8.59
CA LEU A 33 -3.30 -3.49 -8.46
C LEU A 33 -3.83 -3.92 -7.09
N TYR A 34 -3.48 -3.19 -6.02
CA TYR A 34 -3.76 -3.64 -4.66
C TYR A 34 -4.95 -2.93 -4.03
N SER A 35 -5.25 -1.66 -4.36
CA SER A 35 -6.38 -0.93 -3.72
C SER A 35 -7.70 -1.70 -3.70
N PRO A 36 -8.12 -2.41 -4.78
CA PRO A 36 -9.36 -3.18 -4.77
C PRO A 36 -9.36 -4.36 -3.77
N ILE A 37 -8.19 -4.82 -3.37
CA ILE A 37 -7.98 -6.02 -2.56
C ILE A 37 -7.75 -5.65 -1.10
N ILE A 38 -6.86 -4.68 -0.85
CA ILE A 38 -6.43 -4.33 0.51
C ILE A 38 -7.15 -3.09 1.07
N GLY A 39 -7.78 -2.29 0.21
CA GLY A 39 -8.52 -1.08 0.57
C GLY A 39 -7.63 0.15 0.76
N SER A 40 -8.25 1.32 0.77
CA SER A 40 -7.57 2.63 0.80
C SER A 40 -6.67 2.83 2.03
N VAL A 41 -7.10 2.39 3.21
CA VAL A 41 -6.31 2.56 4.46
C VAL A 41 -4.94 1.90 4.36
N ALA A 42 -4.87 0.67 3.81
CA ALA A 42 -3.60 -0.03 3.63
C ALA A 42 -2.70 0.65 2.59
N ILE A 43 -3.31 1.20 1.53
CA ILE A 43 -2.59 1.98 0.51
C ILE A 43 -2.00 3.25 1.13
N SER A 44 -2.80 4.01 1.88
CA SER A 44 -2.36 5.23 2.55
C SER A 44 -1.29 4.93 3.61
N LEU A 45 -1.42 3.83 4.35
CA LEU A 45 -0.43 3.39 5.33
C LEU A 45 0.91 3.07 4.66
N TYR A 46 0.90 2.32 3.57
CA TYR A 46 2.13 2.04 2.80
C TYR A 46 2.74 3.33 2.24
N SER A 47 1.92 4.25 1.71
CA SER A 47 2.40 5.55 1.22
C SER A 47 3.09 6.37 2.32
N HIS A 48 2.53 6.40 3.54
CA HIS A 48 3.20 7.08 4.67
C HIS A 48 4.56 6.46 5.01
N PHE A 49 4.66 5.13 4.96
CA PHE A 49 5.95 4.46 5.13
C PHE A 49 6.92 4.81 4.01
N PHE A 50 6.46 4.82 2.76
CA PHE A 50 7.30 5.19 1.62
C PHE A 50 7.81 6.63 1.75
N ASP A 51 6.95 7.58 2.07
CA ASP A 51 7.33 8.99 2.24
C ASP A 51 8.37 9.16 3.36
N ALA A 52 8.26 8.35 4.43
CA ALA A 52 9.23 8.36 5.51
C ALA A 52 10.62 7.83 5.11
N LEU A 53 10.76 7.04 4.05
CA LEU A 53 12.07 6.64 3.52
C LEU A 53 12.87 7.82 2.95
N SER A 54 12.18 8.84 2.45
CA SER A 54 12.78 10.03 1.82
C SER A 54 12.96 11.21 2.79
N SER A 55 12.68 11.02 4.08
CA SER A 55 12.79 12.10 5.07
C SER A 55 14.25 12.56 5.23
N PRO A 56 14.56 13.84 4.95
CA PRO A 56 15.94 14.37 4.92
C PRO A 56 16.64 14.35 6.28
N ASN A 57 15.90 14.10 7.36
CA ASN A 57 16.42 14.13 8.72
C ASN A 57 17.03 12.80 9.18
N ASN A 58 17.11 11.76 8.33
CA ASN A 58 17.63 10.40 8.67
C ASN A 58 16.92 9.71 9.86
N VAL A 59 15.84 10.31 10.35
CA VAL A 59 14.99 9.74 11.37
C VAL A 59 13.79 9.14 10.65
N ASN A 60 13.97 7.94 10.09
CA ASN A 60 12.87 7.14 9.53
C ASN A 60 11.97 6.62 10.66
N SER A 61 11.77 7.38 11.74
CA SER A 61 11.00 6.96 12.90
C SER A 61 9.60 7.56 12.85
N ILE A 62 8.58 6.71 12.92
CA ILE A 62 7.18 7.09 12.99
C ILE A 62 6.61 6.54 14.29
N SER A 63 5.79 7.31 15.01
CA SER A 63 4.99 6.76 16.10
C SER A 63 3.79 5.98 15.53
N TYR A 64 3.60 4.75 15.98
CA TYR A 64 2.44 3.93 15.58
C TYR A 64 1.12 4.58 15.96
N ARG A 65 1.06 5.26 17.11
CA ARG A 65 -0.12 6.04 17.52
C ARG A 65 -0.40 7.20 16.59
N ASP A 66 0.61 7.92 16.15
CA ASP A 66 0.45 9.07 15.25
C ASP A 66 -0.12 8.67 13.88
N LEU A 67 0.09 7.43 13.43
CA LEU A 67 -0.53 6.91 12.20
C LEU A 67 -2.06 7.01 12.23
N SER A 68 -2.69 6.80 13.40
CA SER A 68 -4.15 6.92 13.55
C SER A 68 -4.62 8.35 13.32
N LEU A 69 -3.80 9.34 13.72
CA LEU A 69 -4.07 10.76 13.51
C LEU A 69 -3.90 11.16 12.05
N PHE A 70 -2.77 10.77 11.42
CA PHE A 70 -2.48 11.12 10.04
C PHE A 70 -3.42 10.45 9.03
N LEU A 71 -3.81 9.21 9.30
CA LEU A 71 -4.70 8.45 8.43
C LEU A 71 -6.18 8.69 8.74
N PHE A 72 -6.48 9.40 9.83
CA PHE A 72 -7.85 9.63 10.32
C PHE A 72 -8.63 8.32 10.50
N GLU A 73 -7.99 7.36 11.16
CA GLU A 73 -8.51 5.99 11.31
C GLU A 73 -8.30 5.46 12.73
N THR A 74 -9.08 4.44 13.09
CA THR A 74 -8.97 3.77 14.39
C THR A 74 -7.73 2.85 14.45
N PRO A 75 -7.13 2.61 15.64
CA PRO A 75 -6.02 1.67 15.79
C PRO A 75 -6.32 0.27 15.21
N GLU A 76 -7.56 -0.20 15.34
CA GLU A 76 -8.04 -1.45 14.75
C GLU A 76 -7.93 -1.45 13.23
N LYS A 77 -8.33 -0.34 12.58
CA LYS A 77 -8.24 -0.19 11.12
C LYS A 77 -6.79 -0.12 10.66
N ILE A 78 -5.91 0.55 11.42
CA ILE A 78 -4.46 0.58 11.14
C ILE A 78 -3.86 -0.82 11.29
N HIS A 79 -4.25 -1.56 12.33
CA HIS A 79 -3.81 -2.94 12.54
C HIS A 79 -4.23 -3.84 11.36
N ASP A 80 -5.51 -3.80 10.98
CA ASP A 80 -6.03 -4.59 9.86
C ASP A 80 -5.34 -4.22 8.54
N ALA A 81 -5.14 -2.92 8.31
CA ALA A 81 -4.43 -2.41 7.14
C ALA A 81 -2.99 -2.94 7.08
N ARG A 82 -2.25 -2.85 8.19
CA ARG A 82 -0.90 -3.42 8.31
C ARG A 82 -0.91 -4.92 8.02
N LYS A 83 -1.86 -5.68 8.59
CA LYS A 83 -1.95 -7.13 8.34
C LYS A 83 -2.21 -7.47 6.88
N LYS A 84 -3.00 -6.66 6.17
CA LYS A 84 -3.19 -6.84 4.73
C LYS A 84 -1.89 -6.57 3.96
N LEU A 85 -1.12 -5.54 4.34
CA LEU A 85 0.19 -5.29 3.73
C LEU A 85 1.15 -6.48 3.95
N GLU A 86 1.18 -7.07 5.14
CA GLU A 86 1.97 -8.27 5.44
C GLU A 86 1.56 -9.46 4.56
N VAL A 87 0.25 -9.74 4.45
CA VAL A 87 -0.27 -10.88 3.67
C VAL A 87 0.12 -10.80 2.19
N PHE A 88 0.21 -9.61 1.63
CA PHE A 88 0.62 -9.38 0.24
C PHE A 88 2.12 -9.13 0.08
N ASN A 89 2.91 -9.42 1.13
CA ASN A 89 4.35 -9.22 1.17
C ASN A 89 4.78 -7.79 0.78
N LEU A 90 3.94 -6.79 1.02
CA LEU A 90 4.25 -5.39 0.79
C LEU A 90 5.09 -4.83 1.94
N ILE A 91 4.95 -5.40 3.14
CA ILE A 91 5.81 -5.11 4.28
C ILE A 91 6.22 -6.39 5.00
N GLU A 92 7.35 -6.33 5.67
CA GLU A 92 7.77 -7.26 6.72
C GLU A 92 7.97 -6.47 8.02
N VAL A 93 7.63 -7.09 9.16
CA VAL A 93 7.63 -6.42 10.46
C VAL A 93 8.53 -7.19 11.42
N PHE A 94 9.50 -6.50 12.03
CA PHE A 94 10.47 -7.10 12.95
C PHE A 94 10.49 -6.35 14.28
N GLU A 95 10.71 -7.06 15.38
CA GLU A 95 10.98 -6.45 16.67
C GLU A 95 12.48 -6.27 16.87
N LYS A 96 12.90 -5.05 17.23
CA LYS A 96 14.28 -4.74 17.60
C LYS A 96 14.32 -4.35 19.07
N HIS A 97 14.61 -5.35 19.91
CA HIS A 97 14.45 -5.28 21.36
C HIS A 97 15.43 -4.33 22.06
N ASP A 98 16.67 -4.27 21.59
CA ASP A 98 17.74 -3.41 22.11
C ASP A 98 17.41 -1.91 21.94
N GLU A 99 16.66 -1.57 20.90
CA GLU A 99 16.26 -0.18 20.61
C GLU A 99 14.79 0.11 20.93
N TYR A 100 14.08 -0.84 21.54
CA TYR A 100 12.64 -0.75 21.84
C TYR A 100 11.85 -0.22 20.64
N SER A 101 12.08 -0.82 19.47
CA SER A 101 11.50 -0.36 18.21
C SER A 101 10.98 -1.50 17.35
N ILE A 102 10.09 -1.16 16.43
CA ILE A 102 9.63 -2.06 15.36
C ILE A 102 10.28 -1.63 14.07
N ILE A 103 10.84 -2.56 13.30
CA ILE A 103 11.33 -2.29 11.96
C ILE A 103 10.24 -2.66 10.97
N ILE A 104 9.84 -1.71 10.12
CA ILE A 104 8.96 -1.94 8.99
C ILE A 104 9.84 -1.94 7.73
N LYS A 105 10.06 -3.13 7.17
CA LYS A 105 10.74 -3.29 5.89
C LYS A 105 9.69 -3.19 4.78
N LEU A 106 9.84 -2.23 3.89
CA LEU A 106 9.03 -2.07 2.69
C LEU A 106 9.55 -2.93 1.55
N ASN A 107 8.65 -3.65 0.90
CA ASN A 107 8.90 -4.44 -0.29
C ASN A 107 8.20 -3.79 -1.49
N LYS A 108 8.78 -3.94 -2.68
CA LYS A 108 8.19 -3.42 -3.91
C LYS A 108 6.84 -4.08 -4.23
N PRO A 109 5.80 -3.29 -4.54
CA PRO A 109 4.58 -3.83 -5.12
C PRO A 109 4.90 -4.51 -6.45
N GLU A 110 4.32 -5.70 -6.66
CA GLU A 110 4.54 -6.42 -7.91
C GLU A 110 4.16 -5.60 -9.14
N THR A 111 4.93 -5.78 -10.21
CA THR A 111 4.55 -5.27 -11.53
C THR A 111 3.29 -5.95 -12.01
N LYS A 112 2.56 -5.30 -12.93
CA LYS A 112 1.36 -5.87 -13.53
C LYS A 112 1.56 -7.28 -14.11
N GLU A 113 2.70 -7.54 -14.73
CA GLU A 113 3.04 -8.85 -15.31
C GLU A 113 3.22 -9.92 -14.23
N ARG A 114 4.03 -9.63 -13.20
CA ARG A 114 4.25 -10.55 -12.08
C ARG A 114 2.98 -10.78 -11.29
N PHE A 115 2.20 -9.72 -11.04
CA PHE A 115 0.91 -9.79 -10.38
C PHE A 115 -0.08 -10.69 -11.13
N LYS A 116 -0.15 -10.55 -12.47
CA LYS A 116 -1.00 -11.38 -13.33
C LYS A 116 -0.60 -12.85 -13.27
N ASN A 117 0.70 -13.14 -13.26
CA ASN A 117 1.23 -14.51 -13.25
C ASN A 117 1.14 -15.17 -11.88
N ASN A 118 0.97 -14.40 -10.81
CA ASN A 118 0.69 -14.92 -9.47
C ASN A 118 -0.79 -15.33 -9.37
N SER A 119 -1.04 -16.64 -9.26
CA SER A 119 -2.38 -17.22 -9.22
C SER A 119 -3.20 -16.77 -8.01
N LEU A 120 -2.55 -16.52 -6.87
CA LEU A 120 -3.19 -16.02 -5.66
C LEU A 120 -3.65 -14.57 -5.85
N TYR A 121 -2.76 -13.71 -6.36
CA TYR A 121 -3.01 -12.28 -6.48
C TYR A 121 -4.09 -12.00 -7.53
N SER A 122 -3.97 -12.63 -8.70
CA SER A 122 -4.99 -12.53 -9.75
C SER A 122 -6.36 -13.06 -9.31
N LYS A 123 -6.41 -14.12 -8.49
CA LYS A 123 -7.66 -14.62 -7.88
C LYS A 123 -8.29 -13.61 -6.92
N TYR A 124 -7.50 -12.99 -6.03
CA TYR A 124 -8.00 -11.95 -5.13
C TYR A 124 -8.54 -10.74 -5.89
N LEU A 125 -7.83 -10.29 -6.93
CA LEU A 125 -8.29 -9.17 -7.76
C LEU A 125 -9.62 -9.48 -8.46
N ARG A 126 -9.75 -10.68 -9.05
CA ARG A 126 -11.00 -11.14 -9.68
C ARG A 126 -12.14 -11.27 -8.69
N LYS A 127 -11.85 -11.71 -7.45
CA LYS A 127 -12.85 -11.75 -6.38
C LYS A 127 -13.34 -10.35 -6.00
N ALA A 128 -12.45 -9.37 -5.99
CA ALA A 128 -12.78 -7.99 -5.63
C ALA A 128 -13.52 -7.23 -6.73
N LEU A 129 -13.10 -7.38 -8.00
CA LEU A 129 -13.59 -6.56 -9.13
C LEU A 129 -14.51 -7.29 -10.10
N GLY A 130 -14.63 -8.62 -9.99
CA GLY A 130 -15.21 -9.45 -11.04
C GLY A 130 -14.20 -9.78 -12.15
N PHE A 131 -14.50 -10.84 -12.91
CA PHE A 131 -13.57 -11.39 -13.90
C PHE A 131 -13.22 -10.41 -15.03
N GLU A 132 -14.22 -9.77 -15.63
CA GLU A 132 -14.03 -8.85 -16.76
C GLU A 132 -13.20 -7.63 -16.37
N LYS A 133 -13.58 -6.94 -15.29
CA LYS A 133 -12.90 -5.73 -14.85
C LYS A 133 -11.47 -6.00 -14.39
N ALA A 134 -11.25 -7.12 -13.69
CA ALA A 134 -9.91 -7.54 -13.30
C ALA A 134 -9.04 -7.85 -14.54
N ASN A 135 -9.57 -8.54 -15.55
CA ASN A 135 -8.82 -8.82 -16.77
C ASN A 135 -8.57 -7.57 -17.60
N GLN A 136 -9.48 -6.60 -17.63
CA GLN A 136 -9.25 -5.28 -18.24
C GLN A 136 -8.11 -4.55 -17.53
N LEU A 137 -8.08 -4.56 -16.20
CA LEU A 137 -7.02 -3.93 -15.43
C LEU A 137 -5.67 -4.63 -15.66
N LEU A 138 -5.68 -5.95 -15.82
CA LEU A 138 -4.50 -6.78 -16.11
C LEU A 138 -4.12 -6.83 -17.61
N SER A 139 -4.93 -6.27 -18.52
CA SER A 139 -4.60 -6.17 -19.95
C SER A 139 -3.94 -4.83 -20.28
N SER A 140 -2.93 -4.84 -21.12
CA SER A 140 -2.27 -3.62 -21.60
C SER A 140 -3.14 -2.99 -22.70
N SER A 141 -4.13 -2.17 -22.33
CA SER A 141 -4.83 -1.33 -23.29
C SER A 141 -4.30 0.09 -23.22
N THR A 142 -3.62 0.52 -24.28
CA THR A 142 -3.26 1.92 -24.50
C THR A 142 -4.46 2.60 -25.14
N PHE A 143 -4.97 3.67 -24.53
CA PHE A 143 -5.94 4.53 -25.21
C PHE A 143 -5.23 5.26 -26.34
N ASN A 144 -5.76 5.18 -27.56
CA ASN A 144 -5.21 5.91 -28.70
C ASN A 144 -6.00 7.21 -28.87
N PHE A 145 -5.35 8.34 -28.59
CA PHE A 145 -5.96 9.67 -28.66
C PHE A 145 -6.24 10.13 -30.11
N ASN A 146 -5.71 9.45 -31.13
CA ASN A 146 -5.92 9.83 -32.55
C ASN A 146 -7.30 9.44 -33.13
N ASP A 147 -8.33 9.34 -32.29
CA ASP A 147 -9.67 9.05 -32.76
C ASP A 147 -10.30 10.31 -33.40
N LYS A 148 -10.61 10.20 -34.70
CA LYS A 148 -11.22 11.27 -35.49
C LYS A 148 -12.63 11.63 -35.02
N SER A 149 -13.25 10.82 -34.16
CA SER A 149 -14.55 11.11 -33.56
C SER A 149 -14.49 12.01 -32.32
N LEU A 150 -13.29 12.39 -31.86
CA LEU A 150 -13.14 13.23 -30.66
C LEU A 150 -13.45 14.69 -30.98
N THR A 151 -14.31 15.30 -30.16
CA THR A 151 -14.57 16.74 -30.17
C THR A 151 -14.05 17.34 -28.87
N ASN A 152 -13.28 18.43 -28.95
CA ASN A 152 -12.82 19.14 -27.76
C ASN A 152 -13.98 19.93 -27.17
N VAL A 153 -14.34 19.62 -25.92
CA VAL A 153 -15.42 20.28 -25.15
C VAL A 153 -14.90 21.08 -23.95
N THR A 154 -13.60 21.37 -23.91
CA THR A 154 -12.98 22.12 -22.82
C THR A 154 -13.59 23.51 -22.76
N SER A 155 -14.28 23.82 -21.65
CA SER A 155 -14.82 25.15 -21.40
C SER A 155 -13.68 26.06 -20.90
N GLY A 156 -13.53 27.24 -21.51
CA GLY A 156 -12.62 28.27 -20.99
C GLY A 156 -13.24 28.91 -19.75
N TRP A 157 -12.42 29.12 -18.71
CA TRP A 157 -12.72 30.07 -17.63
C TRP A 157 -12.23 31.45 -18.03
#